data_AF-A0A558DGS8-F1
#
_entry.id   AF-A0A558DGS8-F1
#
_cell.length_a   1.000
_cell.length_b   1.000
_cell.length_c   1.000
_cell.angle_alpha   90.00
_cell.angle_beta   90.00
_cell.angle_gamma   90.00
#
_symmetry.space_group_name_H-M   'P 1'
#
loop_
_entity.id
_entity.type
_entity.pdbx_description
1 polymer ?
#
loop_
_entity_poly.entity_id
_entity_poly.type
_entity_poly.pdbx_seq_one_letter_code
_entity_poly.pdbx_strand_id
1 'polypeptide(L)'
;MRRIAEVLHDDHRVGRVYTETKDEAYQRFLKIFKDEPRLLAGARPEALPASATVVPFGQVDLRKWAVELWSTFPEASSIEPMIWAEIRATQAARYGTADLRPPCPPSGEYH
;
A
#
# COMPACT_ATOMS: atom_id res chain seq x y z
N MET A 1 -1.20 -6.88 11.22
CA MET A 1 -1.01 -5.64 10.44
C MET A 1 -0.07 -4.65 11.12
N ARG A 2 -0.28 -4.27 12.39
CA ARG A 2 0.61 -3.35 13.13
C ARG A 2 2.10 -3.73 13.05
N ARG A 3 2.44 -4.99 13.39
CA ARG A 3 3.82 -5.52 13.32
C ARG A 3 4.44 -5.45 11.92
N ILE A 4 3.67 -5.77 10.88
CA ILE A 4 4.14 -5.70 9.49
C ILE A 4 4.47 -4.25 9.13
N ALA A 5 3.60 -3.31 9.51
CA ALA A 5 3.80 -1.89 9.26
C ALA A 5 5.04 -1.33 10.00
N GLU A 6 5.28 -1.76 11.24
CA GLU A 6 6.47 -1.39 12.02
C GLU A 6 7.75 -1.89 11.34
N VAL A 7 7.81 -3.18 10.98
CA VAL A 7 8.99 -3.76 10.30
C VAL A 7 9.26 -3.09 8.96
N LEU A 8 8.21 -2.78 8.20
CA LEU A 8 8.34 -2.04 6.94
C LEU A 8 8.79 -0.60 7.17
N HIS A 9 8.35 0.06 8.24
CA HIS A 9 8.78 1.42 8.55
C HIS A 9 10.29 1.51 8.84
N ASP A 10 10.85 0.46 9.45
CA ASP A 10 12.27 0.38 9.80
C ASP A 10 13.18 -0.07 8.62
N ASP A 11 12.61 -0.52 7.50
CA ASP A 11 13.39 -0.91 6.32
C ASP A 11 13.86 0.35 5.57
N HIS A 12 15.17 0.58 5.52
CA HIS A 12 15.80 1.72 4.83
C HIS A 12 15.44 1.87 3.34
N ARG A 13 14.94 0.80 2.70
CA ARG A 13 14.45 0.83 1.31
C ARG A 13 13.04 1.38 1.22
N VAL A 14 12.30 1.40 2.32
CA VAL A 14 10.93 1.86 2.39
C VAL A 14 10.93 3.36 2.51
N GLY A 15 10.23 3.99 1.57
CA GLY A 15 9.98 5.40 1.65
C GLY A 15 8.72 5.76 2.40
N ARG A 16 7.64 5.05 2.08
CA ARG A 16 6.33 5.26 2.70
C ARG A 16 5.60 3.95 2.85
N VAL A 17 4.82 3.84 3.92
CA VAL A 17 3.90 2.72 4.16
C VAL A 17 2.51 3.29 4.32
N TYR A 18 1.57 2.80 3.53
CA TYR A 18 0.14 3.08 3.66
C TYR A 18 -0.54 1.82 4.17
N THR A 19 -1.08 1.86 5.37
CA THR A 19 -1.85 0.75 5.92
C THR A 19 -3.33 0.93 5.64
N GLU A 20 -4.02 -0.18 5.42
CA GLU A 20 -5.47 -0.26 5.31
C GLU A 20 -5.98 -1.38 6.20
N THR A 21 -6.92 -1.05 7.08
CA THR A 21 -7.68 -2.01 7.88
C THR A 21 -8.78 -2.67 7.05
N LYS A 22 -9.34 -3.79 7.54
CA LYS A 22 -10.46 -4.47 6.87
C LYS A 22 -11.67 -3.55 6.67
N ASP A 23 -11.97 -2.72 7.67
CA ASP A 23 -13.09 -1.79 7.62
C ASP A 23 -12.85 -0.70 6.57
N GLU A 24 -11.65 -0.14 6.50
CA GLU A 24 -11.29 0.84 5.48
C GLU A 24 -11.31 0.23 4.07
N ALA A 25 -10.84 -1.01 3.92
CA ALA A 25 -10.94 -1.76 2.65
C ALA A 25 -12.40 -1.94 2.23
N TYR A 26 -13.29 -2.24 3.18
CA TYR A 26 -14.73 -2.36 2.94
C TYR A 26 -15.36 -1.04 2.53
N GLN A 27 -15.10 0.04 3.24
CA GLN A 27 -15.60 1.36 2.85
C GLN A 27 -15.12 1.77 1.45
N ARG A 28 -13.86 1.48 1.12
CA ARG A 28 -13.33 1.69 -0.23
C ARG A 28 -14.04 0.83 -1.27
N PHE A 29 -14.28 -0.45 -0.97
CA PHE A 29 -15.00 -1.36 -1.85
C PHE A 29 -16.41 -0.83 -2.15
N LEU A 30 -17.16 -0.42 -1.13
CA LEU A 30 -18.50 0.16 -1.27
C LEU A 30 -18.50 1.39 -2.19
N LYS A 31 -17.47 2.23 -2.07
CA LYS A 31 -17.34 3.45 -2.89
C LYS A 31 -17.02 3.13 -4.35
N ILE A 32 -16.14 2.17 -4.62
CA ILE A 32 -15.72 1.79 -5.98
C ILE A 32 -16.87 1.11 -6.72
N PHE A 33 -17.59 0.21 -6.05
CA PHE A 33 -18.64 -0.60 -6.65
C PHE A 33 -20.05 -0.10 -6.33
N LYS A 34 -20.19 1.20 -5.99
CA LYS A 34 -21.47 1.81 -5.61
C LYS A 34 -22.57 1.60 -6.66
N ASP A 35 -22.18 1.53 -7.93
CA ASP A 35 -23.07 1.41 -9.09
C ASP A 35 -23.25 -0.06 -9.52
N GLU A 36 -22.64 -1.02 -8.79
CA GLU A 36 -22.64 -2.45 -9.09
C GLU A 36 -23.28 -3.25 -7.94
N PRO A 37 -24.62 -3.20 -7.79
CA PRO A 37 -25.33 -3.75 -6.64
C PRO A 37 -25.12 -5.26 -6.44
N ARG A 38 -24.83 -6.00 -7.52
CA ARG A 38 -24.51 -7.44 -7.44
C ARG A 38 -23.20 -7.71 -6.68
N LEU A 39 -22.21 -6.84 -6.82
CA LEU A 39 -20.93 -6.96 -6.12
C LEU A 39 -21.07 -6.54 -4.66
N LEU A 40 -21.92 -5.56 -4.37
CA LEU A 40 -22.21 -5.12 -3.01
C LEU A 40 -22.98 -6.16 -2.19
N ALA A 41 -23.91 -6.90 -2.83
CA ALA A 41 -24.78 -7.86 -2.14
C ALA A 41 -24.03 -9.01 -1.44
N GLY A 42 -22.84 -9.37 -1.94
CA GLY A 42 -22.00 -10.42 -1.36
C GLY A 42 -20.83 -9.90 -0.51
N ALA A 43 -20.62 -8.58 -0.46
CA ALA A 43 -19.46 -8.00 0.18
C ALA A 43 -19.61 -8.04 1.71
N ARG A 44 -18.57 -8.48 2.39
CA ARG A 44 -18.48 -8.47 3.86
C ARG A 44 -17.12 -7.90 4.29
N PRO A 45 -17.04 -7.11 5.37
CA PRO A 45 -15.78 -6.58 5.84
C PRO A 45 -14.73 -7.66 6.10
N GLU A 46 -15.15 -8.82 6.61
CA GLU A 46 -14.24 -9.90 6.99
C GLU A 46 -13.56 -10.57 5.79
N ALA A 47 -14.23 -10.51 4.62
CA ALA A 47 -13.77 -11.08 3.36
C ALA A 47 -12.73 -10.21 2.65
N LEU A 48 -12.59 -8.94 3.06
CA LEU A 48 -11.58 -8.04 2.51
C LEU A 48 -10.29 -8.10 3.35
N PRO A 49 -9.13 -8.24 2.71
CA PRO A 49 -7.87 -8.27 3.44
C PRO A 49 -7.52 -6.88 3.96
N ALA A 50 -6.97 -6.83 5.17
CA ALA A 50 -6.16 -5.68 5.57
C ALA A 50 -4.86 -5.71 4.76
N SER A 51 -4.36 -4.55 4.35
CA SER A 51 -3.21 -4.45 3.45
C SER A 51 -2.21 -3.39 3.90
N ALA A 52 -0.97 -3.53 3.44
CA ALA A 52 0.07 -2.52 3.55
C ALA A 52 0.65 -2.28 2.15
N THR A 53 0.53 -1.05 1.67
CA THR A 53 1.13 -0.60 0.41
C THR A 53 2.43 0.12 0.70
N VAL A 54 3.50 -0.35 0.10
CA VAL A 54 4.85 0.16 0.32
C VAL A 54 5.34 0.88 -0.91
N VAL A 55 5.83 2.10 -0.73
CA VAL A 55 6.50 2.87 -1.78
C VAL A 55 7.99 2.88 -1.44
N PRO A 56 8.85 2.24 -2.24
CA PRO A 56 10.29 2.25 -1.98
C PRO A 56 10.93 3.61 -2.25
N PHE A 57 12.11 3.82 -1.67
CA PHE A 57 13.05 4.85 -2.09
C PHE A 57 13.91 4.41 -3.26
N GLY A 58 14.12 5.32 -4.21
CA GLY A 58 15.01 5.11 -5.34
C GLY A 58 14.61 3.92 -6.22
N GLN A 59 15.61 3.25 -6.80
CA GLN A 59 15.39 2.07 -7.62
C GLN A 59 15.56 0.80 -6.78
N VAL A 60 14.43 0.21 -6.40
CA VAL A 60 14.36 -1.11 -5.76
C VAL A 60 13.84 -2.12 -6.77
N ASP A 61 14.50 -3.27 -6.88
CA ASP A 61 13.95 -4.41 -7.61
C ASP A 61 12.76 -4.98 -6.84
N LEU A 62 11.56 -4.57 -7.24
CA LEU A 62 10.31 -4.96 -6.58
C LEU A 62 10.07 -6.46 -6.60
N ARG A 63 10.51 -7.19 -7.63
CA ARG A 63 10.29 -8.64 -7.72
C ARG A 63 11.17 -9.36 -6.73
N LYS A 64 12.45 -9.01 -6.68
CA LYS A 64 13.39 -9.58 -5.70
C LYS A 64 12.96 -9.24 -4.28
N TRP A 65 12.59 -7.98 -4.04
CA TRP A 65 12.15 -7.56 -2.71
C TRP A 65 10.85 -8.23 -2.27
N ALA A 66 9.88 -8.45 -3.17
CA ALA A 66 8.68 -9.21 -2.85
C ALA A 66 8.99 -10.64 -2.36
N VAL A 67 9.99 -11.32 -2.94
CA VAL A 67 10.43 -12.65 -2.49
C VAL A 67 11.04 -12.60 -1.08
N GLU A 68 11.81 -11.57 -0.77
CA GLU A 68 12.37 -11.35 0.57
C GLU A 68 11.26 -11.08 1.59
N LEU A 69 10.28 -10.26 1.22
CA LEU A 69 9.12 -9.95 2.07
C LEU A 69 8.27 -11.19 2.35
N TRP A 70 8.11 -12.09 1.37
CA TRP A 70 7.43 -13.39 1.58
C TRP A 70 8.12 -14.24 2.65
N SER A 71 9.45 -14.21 2.70
CA SER A 71 10.21 -14.93 3.73
C SER A 71 10.11 -14.26 5.10
N THR A 72 9.91 -12.94 5.13
CA THR A 72 9.84 -12.13 6.35
C THR A 72 8.44 -12.17 6.98
N PHE A 73 7.40 -12.25 6.15
CA PHE A 73 6.00 -12.20 6.55
C PHE A 73 5.25 -13.44 6.02
N PRO A 74 5.53 -14.65 6.56
CA PRO A 74 4.85 -15.87 6.13
C PRO A 74 3.33 -15.84 6.41
N GLU A 75 2.87 -14.94 7.28
CA GLU A 75 1.44 -14.72 7.54
C GLU A 75 0.73 -13.88 6.45
N ALA A 76 1.46 -13.26 5.52
CA ALA A 76 0.87 -12.50 4.43
C ALA A 76 0.16 -13.44 3.45
N SER A 77 -1.06 -13.10 3.06
CA SER A 77 -1.83 -13.91 2.09
C SER A 77 -1.46 -13.59 0.65
N SER A 78 -0.93 -12.39 0.38
CA SER A 78 -0.40 -11.98 -0.92
C SER A 78 0.64 -10.87 -0.72
N ILE A 79 1.68 -10.90 -1.55
CA ILE A 79 2.67 -9.83 -1.71
C ILE A 79 2.96 -9.72 -3.21
N GLU A 80 2.58 -8.60 -3.80
CA GLU A 80 2.62 -8.38 -5.24
C GLU A 80 3.26 -7.02 -5.57
N PRO A 81 4.18 -6.97 -6.55
CA PRO A 81 4.70 -5.70 -7.03
C PRO A 81 3.60 -4.96 -7.80
N MET A 82 3.34 -3.70 -7.42
CA MET A 82 2.36 -2.84 -8.08
C MET A 82 3.04 -1.82 -8.99
N ILE A 83 2.37 -1.48 -10.10
CA ILE A 83 2.83 -0.43 -11.01
C ILE A 83 2.40 0.92 -10.45
N TRP A 84 3.36 1.70 -9.93
CA TRP A 84 3.06 2.99 -9.28
C TRP A 84 2.26 3.95 -10.15
N ALA A 85 2.55 3.99 -11.46
CA ALA A 85 1.85 4.85 -12.41
C ALA A 85 0.33 4.58 -12.46
N GLU A 86 -0.10 3.35 -12.21
CA GLU A 86 -1.51 2.94 -12.25
C GLU A 86 -2.23 3.32 -10.95
N ILE A 87 -1.55 3.22 -9.80
CA ILE A 87 -2.17 3.42 -8.48
C ILE A 87 -1.99 4.84 -7.92
N ARG A 88 -1.12 5.67 -8.53
CA ARG A 88 -0.79 7.00 -8.00
C ARG A 88 -2.02 7.90 -7.86
N ALA A 89 -2.92 7.91 -8.84
CA ALA A 89 -4.11 8.76 -8.81
C ALA A 89 -5.07 8.37 -7.67
N THR A 90 -5.29 7.06 -7.49
CA THR A 90 -6.15 6.55 -6.39
C THR A 90 -5.51 6.78 -5.03
N GLN A 91 -4.18 6.64 -4.91
CA GLN A 91 -3.45 6.94 -3.68
C GLN A 91 -3.47 8.44 -3.35
N ALA A 92 -3.28 9.31 -4.36
CA ALA A 92 -3.37 10.76 -4.23
C ALA A 92 -4.75 11.21 -3.72
N ALA A 93 -5.81 10.65 -4.29
CA ALA A 93 -7.18 10.99 -3.90
C ALA A 93 -7.50 10.55 -2.46
N ARG A 94 -6.81 9.52 -1.96
CA ARG A 94 -7.04 8.96 -0.62
C ARG A 94 -6.22 9.62 0.48
N TYR A 95 -4.92 9.79 0.23
CA TYR A 95 -3.97 10.26 1.24
C TYR A 95 -3.49 11.70 0.98
N GLY A 96 -4.00 12.35 -0.07
CA GLY A 96 -3.53 13.66 -0.51
C GLY A 96 -2.24 13.59 -1.33
N THR A 97 -1.79 14.75 -1.82
CA THR A 97 -0.57 14.87 -2.64
C THR A 97 0.65 15.37 -1.85
N ALA A 98 0.45 15.89 -0.64
CA ALA A 98 1.53 16.31 0.24
C ALA A 98 2.50 15.16 0.52
N ASP A 99 1.95 13.96 0.68
CA ASP A 99 2.69 12.72 0.92
C ASP A 99 3.10 11.97 -0.35
N LEU A 100 2.85 12.53 -1.54
CA LEU A 100 3.32 11.96 -2.82
C LEU A 100 4.57 12.65 -3.36
N ARG A 101 5.05 13.70 -2.68
CA ARG A 101 6.37 14.24 -2.97
C ARG A 101 7.40 13.16 -2.58
N PRO A 102 8.47 12.94 -3.36
CA PRO A 102 9.64 12.25 -2.84
C PRO A 102 9.96 12.90 -1.49
N PRO A 103 10.34 12.16 -0.44
CA PRO A 103 10.86 12.86 0.72
C PRO A 103 12.02 13.74 0.25
N CYS A 104 12.23 14.83 0.95
CA CYS A 104 13.45 15.58 0.75
C CYS A 104 14.64 14.61 0.87
N PRO A 105 15.58 14.60 -0.09
CA PRO A 105 16.85 13.94 0.16
C PRO A 105 17.42 14.48 1.48
N PRO A 106 18.11 13.66 2.28
CA PRO A 106 18.67 14.09 3.57
C PRO A 106 19.63 15.28 3.42
N SER A 107 20.20 15.48 2.23
CA SER A 107 20.84 16.73 1.79
C SER A 107 19.80 17.62 1.13
N GLY A 108 19.43 18.74 1.75
CA GLY A 108 18.47 19.72 1.22
C GLY A 108 18.92 20.47 -0.04
N GLU A 109 19.41 19.78 -1.06
CA GLU A 109 19.88 20.35 -2.32
C GLU A 109 18.83 20.18 -3.41
N TYR A 110 18.18 21.30 -3.76
CA TYR A 110 17.56 21.47 -5.07
C TYR A 110 18.58 22.21 -5.94
N HIS A 111 19.11 21.54 -6.97
CA HIS A 111 19.79 22.20 -8.09
C HIS A 111 18.81 22.41 -9.24
#